data_AF-A0A949AFV2-F1
#
_entry.id   AF-A0A949AFV2-F1
#
_cell.length_a   1.000
_cell.length_b   1.000
_cell.length_c   1.000
_cell.angle_alpha   90.00
_cell.angle_beta   90.00
_cell.angle_gamma   90.00
#
_symmetry.space_group_name_H-M   'P 1'
#
loop_
_entity.id
_entity.type
_entity.pdbx_description
1 polymer ?
#
loop_
_entity_poly.entity_id
_entity_poly.type
_entity_poly.pdbx_seq_one_letter_code
_entity_poly.pdbx_strand_id
1 'polypeptide(L)'
;MQKGRRKKVRYIQKMPQTAQFSPRGKPGRPDEVELKIDEYETIKLADYQGYDQSQGAQIMGISRPSFGRILRNGRKIIADALVNGKIIRIRIGDVQVGVRQKNMPLKNEILNEGVKIEEAIRKSILKFTSRKSDASSLIP
;
A
#
# COMPACT_ATOMS: atom_id res chain seq x y z
N MET A 1 -6.97 -1.06 33.54
CA MET A 1 -7.08 -0.59 32.13
C MET A 1 -6.20 -1.48 31.25
N GLN A 2 -6.76 -2.29 30.34
CA GLN A 2 -5.94 -3.04 29.38
C GLN A 2 -5.22 -2.03 28.46
N LYS A 3 -3.89 -2.04 28.50
CA LYS A 3 -3.07 -1.24 27.59
C LYS A 3 -3.23 -1.84 26.19
N GLY A 4 -4.04 -1.20 25.35
CA GLY A 4 -4.30 -1.64 23.99
C GLY A 4 -2.99 -1.90 23.23
N ARG A 5 -3.01 -2.88 22.31
CA ARG A 5 -1.85 -3.25 21.49
C ARG A 5 -1.23 -2.00 20.86
N ARG A 6 0.08 -1.78 21.08
CA ARG A 6 0.82 -0.65 20.49
C ARG A 6 0.50 -0.57 19.00
N LYS A 7 0.00 0.59 18.54
CA LYS A 7 -0.23 0.83 17.10
C LYS A 7 1.12 0.71 16.40
N LYS A 8 1.23 -0.19 15.42
CA LYS A 8 2.43 -0.28 14.59
C LYS A 8 2.61 1.05 13.84
N VAL A 9 3.84 1.55 13.81
CA VAL A 9 4.24 2.71 12.99
C VAL A 9 3.91 2.40 11.53
N ARG A 10 3.35 3.37 10.81
CA ARG A 10 3.08 3.28 9.37
C ARG A 10 3.98 4.29 8.67
N TYR A 11 4.59 3.90 7.56
CA TYR A 11 5.45 4.80 6.80
C TYR A 11 4.70 5.45 5.65
N ILE A 12 4.99 6.73 5.41
CA ILE A 12 4.59 7.46 4.21
C ILE A 12 5.83 7.92 3.44
N GLN A 13 5.74 8.03 2.12
CA GLN A 13 6.83 8.55 1.29
C GLN A 13 7.08 10.04 1.57
N LYS A 14 6.00 10.84 1.63
CA LYS A 14 6.05 12.29 1.76
C LYS A 14 4.71 12.83 2.27
N MET A 15 4.76 13.92 3.02
CA MET A 15 3.56 14.67 3.39
C MET A 15 2.83 15.22 2.16
N PRO A 16 1.48 15.24 2.17
CA PRO A 16 0.69 15.88 1.12
C PRO A 16 1.02 17.37 1.04
N GLN A 17 1.10 17.91 -0.17
CA GLN A 17 1.29 19.35 -0.39
C GLN A 17 0.04 20.16 -0.04
N THR A 18 -1.13 19.53 -0.14
CA THR A 18 -2.43 20.15 0.11
C THR A 18 -3.12 19.40 1.23
N ALA A 19 -3.49 20.10 2.30
CA ALA A 19 -4.18 19.49 3.43
C ALA A 19 -5.72 19.44 3.26
N GLN A 20 -6.26 20.11 2.24
CA GLN A 20 -7.71 20.19 2.02
C GLN A 20 -8.09 20.37 0.55
N PHE A 21 -9.10 19.63 0.09
CA PHE A 21 -9.74 19.81 -1.21
C PHE A 21 -11.20 20.22 -0.99
N SER A 22 -11.66 21.24 -1.71
CA SER A 22 -13.01 21.78 -1.57
C SER A 22 -13.73 21.82 -2.93
N PRO A 23 -14.99 21.37 -3.02
CA PRO A 23 -15.77 21.48 -4.26
C PRO A 23 -16.10 22.96 -4.53
N ARG A 24 -16.04 23.36 -5.80
CA ARG A 24 -16.44 24.71 -6.24
C ARG A 24 -17.89 24.73 -6.70
N GLY A 25 -18.56 25.87 -6.54
CA GLY A 25 -19.90 26.11 -7.09
C GLY A 25 -21.07 25.68 -6.21
N LYS A 26 -20.84 25.24 -4.97
CA LYS A 26 -21.89 24.92 -4.00
C LYS A 26 -22.09 26.10 -3.05
N PRO A 27 -23.28 26.73 -2.98
CA PRO A 27 -23.56 27.79 -2.01
C PRO A 27 -23.54 27.25 -0.58
N GLY A 28 -23.10 28.08 0.38
CA GLY A 28 -22.95 27.71 1.78
C GLY A 28 -21.63 26.99 2.09
N ARG A 29 -21.53 26.41 3.30
CA ARG A 29 -20.37 25.64 3.74
C ARG A 29 -20.66 24.14 3.53
N PRO A 30 -20.00 23.46 2.58
CA PRO A 30 -20.20 22.03 2.39
C PRO A 30 -19.75 21.24 3.62
N ASP A 31 -20.41 20.10 3.86
CA ASP A 31 -19.95 19.13 4.86
C ASP A 31 -18.52 18.70 4.57
N GLU A 32 -17.83 18.20 5.60
CA GLU A 32 -16.45 17.75 5.50
C GLU A 32 -16.33 16.26 5.80
N VAL A 33 -15.44 15.58 5.10
CA VAL A 33 -14.96 14.25 5.45
C VAL A 33 -13.48 14.31 5.83
N GLU A 34 -13.09 13.49 6.79
CA GLU A 34 -11.68 13.35 7.18
C GLU A 34 -11.06 12.17 6.43
N LEU A 35 -9.99 12.45 5.68
CA LEU A 35 -9.12 11.44 5.10
C LEU A 35 -7.85 11.35 5.93
N LYS A 36 -7.58 10.19 6.52
CA LYS A 36 -6.37 10.02 7.32
C LYS A 36 -5.14 9.95 6.43
N ILE A 37 -4.01 10.38 6.97
CA ILE A 37 -2.74 10.43 6.23
C ILE A 37 -2.29 9.07 5.67
N ASP A 38 -2.59 7.97 6.35
CA ASP A 38 -2.31 6.62 5.88
C ASP A 38 -3.31 6.14 4.81
N GLU A 39 -4.57 6.57 4.90
CA GLU A 39 -5.56 6.37 3.83
C GLU A 39 -5.13 7.11 2.56
N TYR A 40 -4.72 8.37 2.69
CA TYR A 40 -4.12 9.14 1.61
C TYR A 40 -2.91 8.42 1.00
N GLU A 41 -2.00 7.92 1.83
CA GLU A 41 -0.81 7.21 1.34
C GLU A 41 -1.18 5.94 0.57
N THR A 42 -2.12 5.13 1.09
CA THR A 42 -2.55 3.91 0.38
C THR A 42 -3.15 4.21 -0.99
N ILE A 43 -3.95 5.27 -1.11
CA ILE A 43 -4.54 5.70 -2.38
C ILE A 43 -3.43 6.20 -3.31
N LYS A 44 -2.49 7.00 -2.81
CA LYS A 44 -1.36 7.49 -3.60
C LYS A 44 -0.51 6.33 -4.15
N LEU A 45 -0.23 5.32 -3.34
CA LEU A 45 0.54 4.15 -3.77
C LEU A 45 -0.23 3.30 -4.77
N ALA A 46 -1.47 2.91 -4.43
CA ALA A 46 -2.22 1.96 -5.24
C ALA A 46 -2.84 2.61 -6.50
N ASP A 47 -3.52 3.74 -6.32
CA ASP A 47 -4.38 4.32 -7.35
C ASP A 47 -3.65 5.36 -8.21
N TYR A 48 -2.68 6.09 -7.64
CA TYR A 48 -1.92 7.10 -8.38
C TYR A 48 -0.59 6.56 -8.94
N GLN A 49 0.20 5.82 -8.15
CA GLN A 49 1.49 5.26 -8.57
C GLN A 49 1.37 3.84 -9.15
N GLY A 50 0.21 3.20 -9.00
CA GLY A 50 -0.10 1.88 -9.57
C GLY A 50 0.66 0.72 -8.93
N TYR A 51 1.04 0.82 -7.66
CA TYR A 51 1.59 -0.31 -6.90
C TYR A 51 0.48 -1.31 -6.59
N ASP A 52 0.78 -2.60 -6.61
CA ASP A 52 -0.16 -3.59 -6.07
C ASP A 52 -0.22 -3.51 -4.53
N GLN A 53 -1.22 -4.17 -3.92
CA GLN A 53 -1.41 -4.12 -2.47
C GLN A 53 -0.25 -4.72 -1.66
N SER A 54 0.46 -5.69 -2.21
CA SER A 54 1.61 -6.32 -1.55
C SER A 54 2.79 -5.35 -1.55
N GLN A 55 3.08 -4.73 -2.69
CA GLN A 55 4.12 -3.71 -2.84
C GLN A 55 3.84 -2.50 -1.95
N GLY A 56 2.61 -1.97 -1.98
CA GLY A 56 2.18 -0.86 -1.13
C GLY A 56 2.28 -1.18 0.36
N ALA A 57 1.93 -2.41 0.76
CA ALA A 57 2.06 -2.85 2.14
C ALA A 57 3.52 -2.92 2.60
N GLN A 58 4.42 -3.44 1.75
CA GLN A 58 5.86 -3.46 1.99
C GLN A 58 6.42 -2.04 2.15
N ILE A 59 6.03 -1.12 1.27
CA ILE A 59 6.39 0.30 1.32
C ILE A 59 5.96 0.93 2.67
N MET A 60 4.72 0.71 3.10
CA MET A 60 4.18 1.30 4.33
C MET A 60 4.64 0.57 5.61
N GLY A 61 5.34 -0.57 5.50
CA GLY A 61 5.76 -1.39 6.63
C GLY A 61 4.61 -2.07 7.37
N ILE A 62 3.51 -2.39 6.67
CA ILE A 62 2.31 -3.01 7.24
C ILE A 62 1.98 -4.34 6.54
N SER A 63 1.03 -5.09 7.08
CA SER A 63 0.56 -6.32 6.43
C SER A 63 -0.31 -6.01 5.21
N ARG A 64 -0.28 -6.88 4.18
CA ARG A 64 -1.16 -6.78 3.00
C ARG A 64 -2.65 -6.64 3.38
N PRO A 65 -3.23 -7.42 4.32
CA PRO A 65 -4.61 -7.21 4.76
C PRO A 65 -4.84 -5.85 5.42
N SER A 66 -3.88 -5.33 6.18
CA SER A 66 -3.99 -3.98 6.76
C SER A 66 -4.00 -2.91 5.66
N PHE A 67 -3.12 -3.02 4.67
CA PHE A 67 -3.08 -2.12 3.52
C PHE A 67 -4.43 -2.13 2.78
N GLY A 68 -4.95 -3.31 2.44
CA GLY A 68 -6.24 -3.44 1.77
C GLY A 68 -7.42 -2.85 2.57
N ARG A 69 -7.42 -2.98 3.90
CA ARG A 69 -8.45 -2.36 4.77
C ARG A 69 -8.37 -0.84 4.76
N ILE A 70 -7.17 -0.28 4.86
CA ILE A 70 -6.93 1.18 4.84
C ILE A 70 -7.32 1.75 3.47
N LEU A 71 -6.86 1.11 2.39
CA LEU A 71 -7.19 1.50 1.01
C LEU A 71 -8.70 1.52 0.77
N ARG A 72 -9.41 0.46 1.21
CA ARG A 72 -10.88 0.40 1.08
C ARG A 72 -11.56 1.56 1.82
N ASN A 73 -11.09 1.90 3.02
CA ASN A 73 -11.67 3.00 3.79
C ASN A 73 -11.42 4.35 3.11
N GLY A 74 -10.18 4.61 2.67
CA GLY A 74 -9.83 5.82 1.95
C GLY A 74 -10.66 6.02 0.69
N ARG A 75 -10.82 4.96 -0.13
CA ARG A 75 -11.68 5.00 -1.33
C ARG A 75 -13.14 5.31 -0.98
N LYS A 76 -13.68 4.75 0.11
CA LYS A 76 -15.05 5.06 0.58
C LYS A 76 -15.20 6.54 0.96
N ILE A 77 -14.22 7.11 1.66
CA ILE A 77 -14.21 8.53 2.07
C ILE A 77 -14.17 9.44 0.84
N ILE A 78 -13.29 9.15 -0.11
CA ILE A 78 -13.20 9.92 -1.37
C ILE A 78 -14.51 9.81 -2.15
N ALA A 79 -15.08 8.60 -2.27
CA ALA A 79 -16.34 8.39 -2.96
C ALA A 79 -17.49 9.19 -2.32
N ASP A 80 -17.61 9.17 -0.99
CA ASP A 80 -18.60 9.99 -0.25
C ASP A 80 -18.43 11.48 -0.56
N ALA A 81 -17.19 11.99 -0.55
CA ALA A 81 -16.93 13.39 -0.85
C ALA A 81 -17.29 13.78 -2.29
N LEU A 82 -16.95 12.94 -3.26
CA LEU A 82 -17.24 13.20 -4.67
C LEU A 82 -18.74 13.14 -4.96
N VAL A 83 -19.45 12.14 -4.43
CA VAL A 83 -20.90 11.96 -4.67
C VAL A 83 -21.72 13.06 -3.98
N ASN A 84 -21.37 13.43 -2.75
CA ASN A 84 -22.18 14.38 -1.96
C ASN A 84 -21.66 15.83 -2.01
N GLY A 85 -20.58 16.08 -2.74
CA GLY A 85 -19.93 17.39 -2.82
C GLY A 85 -19.48 17.87 -1.44
N LYS A 86 -18.65 17.07 -0.76
CA LYS A 86 -18.07 17.38 0.55
C LYS A 86 -16.62 17.84 0.41
N ILE A 87 -16.14 18.60 1.38
CA ILE A 87 -14.72 18.95 1.52
C ILE A 87 -13.96 17.71 2.00
N ILE A 88 -12.80 17.42 1.42
CA ILE A 88 -11.88 16.39 1.90
C ILE A 88 -10.80 17.09 2.71
N ARG A 89 -10.71 16.80 4.01
CA ARG A 89 -9.61 17.30 4.86
C ARG A 89 -8.66 16.16 5.21
N ILE A 90 -7.40 16.31 4.84
CA ILE A 90 -6.35 15.35 5.12
C ILE A 90 -5.77 15.64 6.51
N ARG A 91 -5.80 14.66 7.42
CA ARG A 91 -5.27 14.81 8.78
C ARG A 91 -4.26 13.73 9.15
N ILE A 92 -3.28 14.15 9.95
CA ILE A 92 -2.47 13.22 10.74
C ILE A 92 -3.36 12.79 11.92
N GLY A 93 -3.96 11.60 11.85
CA GLY A 93 -4.70 11.02 12.97
C GLY A 93 -3.78 10.47 14.06
N ASP A 94 -4.30 9.62 14.94
CA ASP A 94 -3.55 8.96 16.04
C ASP A 94 -2.57 7.85 15.59
N VAL A 95 -2.03 7.95 14.38
CA VAL A 95 -1.10 6.99 13.81
C VAL A 95 0.29 7.58 13.90
N GLN A 96 1.23 6.81 14.43
CA GLN A 96 2.63 7.20 14.37
C GLN A 96 3.10 7.03 12.92
N VAL A 97 3.38 8.17 12.27
CA VAL A 97 3.81 8.21 10.89
C VAL A 97 5.31 8.47 10.83
N GLY A 98 6.03 7.61 10.13
CA GLY A 98 7.43 7.85 9.78
C GLY A 98 7.56 8.25 8.31
N VAL A 99 8.42 9.22 7.99
CA VAL A 99 8.84 9.47 6.61
C VAL A 99 10.08 8.62 6.33
N ARG A 100 9.97 7.62 5.45
CA ARG A 100 11.10 6.73 5.13
C ARG A 100 11.80 7.25 3.87
N GLN A 101 12.83 8.09 4.04
CA GLN A 101 13.49 8.77 2.91
C GLN A 101 14.53 7.94 2.15
N LYS A 102 15.24 6.99 2.80
CA LYS A 102 16.54 6.55 2.26
C LYS A 102 16.60 5.24 1.47
N ASN A 103 15.58 4.38 1.51
CA ASN A 103 15.65 3.04 0.88
C ASN A 103 14.27 2.58 0.38
N MET A 104 13.45 3.46 -0.21
CA MET A 104 12.24 2.98 -0.84
C MET A 104 12.61 2.41 -2.21
N PRO A 105 12.46 1.08 -2.42
CA PRO A 105 12.70 0.54 -3.74
C PRO A 105 11.71 1.18 -4.71
N LEU A 106 12.23 1.70 -5.82
CA LEU A 106 11.40 2.24 -6.89
C LEU A 106 10.48 1.13 -7.43
N LYS A 107 9.32 1.48 -7.99
CA LYS A 107 8.41 0.49 -8.61
C LYS A 107 9.13 -0.51 -9.51
N ASN A 108 10.08 -0.03 -10.31
CA ASN A 108 10.89 -0.86 -11.19
C ASN A 108 11.86 -1.78 -10.42
N GLU A 109 12.39 -1.35 -9.28
CA GLU A 109 13.24 -2.18 -8.42
C GLU A 109 12.44 -3.29 -7.74
N ILE A 110 11.22 -3.00 -7.25
CA ILE A 110 10.35 -4.02 -6.67
C ILE A 110 9.91 -5.05 -7.72
N LEU A 111 9.57 -4.59 -8.94
CA LEU A 111 9.24 -5.47 -10.05
C LEU A 111 10.45 -6.34 -10.45
N ASN A 112 11.64 -5.75 -10.53
CA ASN A 112 12.87 -6.48 -10.86
C ASN A 112 13.27 -7.50 -9.79
N GLU A 113 13.08 -7.19 -8.50
CA GLU A 113 13.29 -8.18 -7.43
C GLU A 113 12.29 -9.34 -7.55
N GLY A 114 11.02 -9.06 -7.85
CA GLY A 114 10.00 -10.09 -8.08
C GLY A 114 10.36 -11.03 -9.24
N VAL A 115 10.77 -10.47 -10.38
CA VAL A 115 11.21 -11.25 -11.54
C VAL A 115 12.44 -12.11 -11.22
N LYS A 116 13.43 -11.56 -10.50
CA LYS A 116 14.62 -12.32 -10.07
C LYS A 116 14.25 -13.49 -9.15
N ILE A 117 13.30 -13.31 -8.25
CA ILE A 117 12.82 -14.37 -7.35
C ILE A 117 12.10 -15.46 -8.14
N GLU A 118 11.22 -15.11 -9.09
CA GLU A 118 10.57 -16.09 -9.96
C GLU A 118 11.55 -16.87 -10.82
N GLU A 119 12.56 -16.21 -11.41
CA GLU A 119 13.63 -16.87 -12.15
C GLU A 119 14.44 -17.83 -11.27
N ALA A 120 14.74 -17.44 -10.04
CA ALA A 120 15.44 -18.29 -9.07
C ALA A 120 14.62 -19.53 -8.69
N ILE A 121 13.30 -19.37 -8.49
CA ILE A 121 12.38 -20.48 -8.24
C ILE A 121 12.31 -21.39 -9.46
N ARG A 122 12.15 -20.84 -10.67
CA ARG A 122 12.10 -21.59 -11.93
C ARG A 122 13.37 -22.40 -12.18
N LYS A 123 14.55 -21.78 -11.99
CA LYS A 123 15.85 -22.49 -12.07
C LYS A 123 15.94 -23.60 -11.04
N SER A 124 15.46 -23.37 -9.82
CA SER A 124 15.47 -24.38 -8.76
C SER A 124 14.58 -25.59 -9.10
N ILE A 125 13.39 -25.35 -9.66
CA ILE A 125 12.46 -26.39 -10.12
C ILE A 125 13.05 -27.18 -11.30
N LEU A 126 13.63 -26.51 -12.31
CA LEU A 126 14.29 -27.20 -13.43
C LEU A 126 15.45 -28.08 -12.96
N LYS A 127 16.28 -27.58 -12.03
CA LYS A 127 17.40 -28.34 -11.48
C LYS A 127 16.97 -29.52 -10.61
N PHE A 128 15.75 -29.49 -10.07
CA PHE A 128 15.17 -30.60 -9.31
C PHE A 128 14.56 -31.67 -10.23
N THR A 129 13.85 -31.25 -11.27
CA THR A 129 13.23 -32.16 -12.26
C THR A 129 14.28 -32.92 -13.08
N SER A 130 15.36 -32.26 -13.49
CA SER A 130 16.47 -32.92 -14.22
C SER A 130 17.26 -33.93 -13.38
N ARG A 131 17.26 -33.80 -12.04
CA ARG A 131 17.90 -34.79 -11.15
C ARG A 131 17.01 -36.01 -10.89
N LYS A 132 15.70 -35.90 -11.13
CA LYS A 132 14.73 -36.96 -10.88
C LYS A 132 14.66 -37.96 -12.05
N SER A 133 14.93 -37.51 -13.28
CA SER A 133 15.08 -38.37 -14.47
C SER A 133 16.31 -39.29 -14.36
N ASP A 134 17.42 -38.79 -13.81
CA ASP A 134 18.65 -39.57 -13.66
C ASP A 134 18.56 -40.63 -12.56
N ALA A 135 17.65 -40.46 -11.60
CA ALA A 135 17.41 -41.41 -10.51
C ALA A 135 16.37 -42.51 -10.88
N SER A 136 15.60 -42.32 -11.95
CA SER A 136 14.60 -43.30 -12.40
C SER A 136 15.14 -44.32 -13.40
N SER A 137 16.38 -44.15 -13.88
CA SER A 137 17.13 -45.13 -14.68
C SER A 137 17.96 -46.11 -13.85
N LEU A 138 17.81 -46.13 -12.52
CA LEU A 138 18.58 -46.98 -11.58
C LEU A 138 17.73 -48.05 -10.87
N ILE A 139 16.50 -48.29 -11.32
CA ILE A 139 15.71 -49.44 -10.85
C ILE A 139 15.85 -50.53 -11.94
N PRO A 140 16.45 -51.69 -11.61
CA PRO A 140 16.68 -52.78 -12.55
C PRO A 140 15.37 -53.42 -13.05
#